data_AF-E5A7Q2-F1
#
_entry.id   AF-E5A7Q2-F1
#
_cell.length_a   1.000
_cell.length_b   1.000
_cell.length_c   1.000
_cell.angle_alpha   90.00
_cell.angle_beta   90.00
_cell.angle_gamma   90.00
#
_symmetry.space_group_name_H-M   'P 1'
#
loop_
_entity.id
_entity.type
_entity.pdbx_description
1 polymer ?
#
loop_
_entity_poly.entity_id
_entity_poly.type
_entity_poly.pdbx_seq_one_letter_code
_entity_poly.pdbx_strand_id
1 'polypeptide(L)'
;MARTSQIVEHIKTFEDFIRKPEHAQDPSWSSISNQAFMDCATLITLLAAAIPLVAYLVYRRYEYTHRQPFRFLDLPQELRDMVYANLIEDPVYPPPRSRENYRKGLWLLSSRATSAPLYQGRLHDKNCIFLVSKQLYREYMDMICKKTTFHLTVSPQNYQPSSTPSTSPPNDHIWNIGKDTLQNLKTCSLKLITTSAMLGVTDPRNMTSSDWPLARKIHEQLKSTKSITNLTLEAKALGDPLWNPLWIWYHAYQSFIPIGTPLSHTRPFGPTLSRMTFTLDTWSPGENYLQRDDRRHGRWMWYCMLGHELACDLGPQMTVREFCGRLYQECVRCRTSGEDEWQD
;
A
#
# COMPACT_ATOMS: atom_id res chain seq x y z
N MET A 1 -1.55 -53.89 -10.57
CA MET A 1 -2.83 -54.47 -11.03
C MET A 1 -3.82 -54.40 -9.89
N ALA A 2 -4.92 -53.65 -10.08
CA ALA A 2 -6.12 -53.48 -9.21
C ALA A 2 -6.46 -52.00 -9.02
N ARG A 3 -7.17 -51.40 -9.99
CA ARG A 3 -7.92 -50.13 -9.85
C ARG A 3 -8.76 -49.87 -11.12
N THR A 4 -9.74 -50.73 -11.38
CA THR A 4 -10.67 -50.58 -12.51
C THR A 4 -12.11 -51.00 -12.19
N SER A 5 -12.53 -51.07 -10.91
CA SER A 5 -13.90 -51.54 -10.56
C SER A 5 -14.83 -50.50 -9.90
N GLN A 6 -14.47 -49.22 -9.84
CA GLN A 6 -15.30 -48.20 -9.13
C GLN A 6 -16.15 -47.30 -10.03
N ILE A 7 -16.13 -47.47 -11.36
CA ILE A 7 -16.86 -46.60 -12.30
C ILE A 7 -18.24 -47.18 -12.68
N VAL A 8 -18.53 -48.44 -12.35
CA VAL A 8 -19.78 -49.10 -12.75
C VAL A 8 -20.94 -48.90 -11.75
N GLU A 9 -20.67 -48.46 -10.51
CA GLU A 9 -21.74 -48.29 -9.50
C GLU A 9 -22.50 -46.96 -9.56
N HIS A 10 -21.97 -45.94 -10.25
CA HIS A 10 -22.63 -44.62 -10.28
C HIS A 10 -23.65 -44.42 -11.41
N ILE A 11 -23.81 -45.39 -12.32
CA ILE A 11 -24.80 -45.31 -13.41
C ILE A 11 -26.15 -45.93 -13.00
N LYS A 12 -26.19 -46.78 -11.95
CA LYS A 12 -27.43 -47.44 -11.51
C LYS A 12 -28.39 -46.58 -10.68
N THR A 13 -27.96 -45.42 -10.18
CA THR A 13 -28.80 -44.58 -9.29
C THR A 13 -29.61 -43.50 -10.03
N PHE A 14 -29.48 -43.38 -11.36
CA PHE A 14 -30.22 -42.37 -12.14
C PHE A 14 -31.50 -42.92 -12.79
N GLU A 15 -31.65 -44.24 -12.91
CA GLU A 15 -32.86 -44.85 -13.50
C GLU A 15 -34.03 -44.97 -12.51
N ASP A 16 -33.78 -44.96 -11.20
CA ASP A 16 -34.84 -45.07 -10.19
C ASP A 16 -35.61 -43.75 -9.94
N PHE A 17 -35.17 -42.63 -10.52
CA PHE A 17 -35.88 -41.34 -10.40
C PHE A 17 -36.99 -41.16 -11.46
N ILE A 18 -37.13 -42.08 -12.42
CA ILE A 18 -38.12 -42.02 -13.50
C ILE A 18 -39.14 -43.15 -13.37
N ARG A 19 -39.71 -43.39 -12.17
CA ARG A 19 -40.97 -44.14 -12.09
C ARG A 19 -41.74 -43.92 -10.78
N LYS A 20 -42.70 -43.00 -10.81
CA LYS A 20 -43.96 -43.13 -10.06
C LYS A 20 -45.07 -42.25 -10.65
N PRO A 21 -46.16 -42.85 -11.16
CA PRO A 21 -47.40 -42.14 -11.44
C PRO A 21 -48.37 -42.36 -10.27
N GLU A 22 -48.99 -41.30 -9.74
CA GLU A 22 -50.26 -41.43 -9.02
C GLU A 22 -51.07 -40.12 -9.02
N HIS A 23 -52.17 -40.19 -9.76
CA HIS A 23 -53.49 -39.59 -9.62
C HIS A 23 -53.75 -38.10 -9.26
N ALA A 24 -54.40 -37.46 -10.26
CA ALA A 24 -55.70 -36.78 -10.20
C ALA A 24 -55.80 -35.37 -9.59
N GLN A 25 -55.95 -34.37 -10.46
CA GLN A 25 -57.09 -33.45 -10.42
C GLN A 25 -57.22 -32.70 -11.76
N ASP A 26 -58.39 -32.83 -12.39
CA ASP A 26 -58.80 -32.06 -13.56
C ASP A 26 -58.89 -30.57 -13.24
N PRO A 27 -58.49 -29.71 -14.18
CA PRO A 27 -59.43 -28.69 -14.59
C PRO A 27 -59.57 -28.62 -16.11
N SER A 28 -60.83 -28.60 -16.52
CA SER A 28 -61.28 -28.23 -17.84
C SER A 28 -60.64 -26.93 -18.31
N TRP A 29 -59.83 -26.99 -19.36
CA TRP A 29 -59.59 -25.85 -20.24
C TRP A 29 -59.76 -26.30 -21.69
N SER A 30 -60.73 -25.65 -22.31
CA SER A 30 -61.10 -25.70 -23.72
C SER A 30 -59.90 -25.61 -24.66
N SER A 31 -59.79 -26.61 -25.53
CA SER A 31 -59.41 -26.54 -26.94
C SER A 31 -58.81 -25.22 -27.44
N ILE A 32 -57.47 -25.13 -27.44
CA ILE A 32 -56.72 -24.39 -28.47
C ILE A 32 -55.69 -25.37 -29.04
N SER A 33 -56.15 -26.22 -29.96
CA SER A 33 -55.33 -27.10 -30.77
C SER A 33 -54.65 -26.28 -31.87
N ASN A 34 -53.59 -25.56 -31.53
CA ASN A 34 -52.58 -25.14 -32.48
C ASN A 34 -51.41 -26.14 -32.38
N GLN A 35 -51.62 -27.35 -32.92
CA GLN A 35 -50.52 -28.25 -33.26
C GLN A 35 -49.75 -27.61 -34.41
N ALA A 36 -48.84 -26.69 -34.07
CA ALA A 36 -47.74 -26.35 -34.94
C ALA A 36 -46.91 -27.63 -35.09
N PHE A 37 -47.15 -28.36 -36.18
CA PHE A 37 -46.21 -29.36 -36.65
C PHE A 37 -44.89 -28.63 -36.85
N MET A 38 -43.96 -28.81 -35.90
CA MET A 38 -42.60 -28.31 -36.02
C MET A 38 -42.02 -29.01 -37.24
N ASP A 39 -41.89 -28.25 -38.32
CA ASP A 39 -41.46 -28.77 -39.61
C ASP A 39 -40.10 -29.45 -39.44
N CYS A 40 -39.89 -30.65 -40.01
CA CYS A 40 -38.66 -31.43 -39.80
C CYS A 40 -37.40 -30.60 -40.06
N ALA A 41 -37.47 -29.64 -41.00
CA ALA A 41 -36.42 -28.69 -41.29
C ALA A 41 -35.99 -27.84 -40.09
N THR A 42 -36.95 -27.36 -39.27
CA THR A 42 -36.69 -26.56 -38.06
C THR A 42 -36.03 -27.37 -36.95
N LEU A 43 -36.39 -28.65 -36.84
CA LEU A 43 -35.82 -29.58 -35.87
C LEU A 43 -34.35 -29.91 -36.23
N ILE A 44 -34.08 -30.10 -37.53
CA ILE A 44 -32.72 -30.31 -38.05
C ILE A 44 -31.85 -29.06 -37.82
N THR A 45 -32.38 -27.86 -38.03
CA THR A 45 -31.60 -26.62 -37.81
C THR A 45 -31.30 -26.38 -36.33
N LEU A 46 -32.25 -26.65 -35.43
CA LEU A 46 -32.02 -26.55 -33.98
C LEU A 46 -30.98 -27.57 -33.50
N LEU A 47 -31.03 -28.81 -33.98
CA LEU A 47 -30.03 -29.82 -33.66
C LEU A 47 -28.64 -29.43 -34.18
N ALA A 48 -28.56 -28.94 -35.42
CA ALA A 48 -27.31 -28.48 -36.03
C ALA A 48 -26.67 -27.32 -35.25
N ALA A 49 -27.46 -26.45 -34.60
CA ALA A 49 -26.96 -25.36 -33.75
C ALA A 49 -26.64 -25.81 -32.31
N ALA A 50 -27.44 -26.72 -31.74
CA ALA A 50 -27.27 -27.17 -30.35
C ALA A 50 -26.05 -28.09 -30.18
N ILE A 51 -25.78 -28.98 -31.14
CA ILE A 51 -24.66 -29.93 -31.08
C ILE A 51 -23.30 -29.24 -30.90
N PRO A 52 -22.90 -28.23 -31.69
CA PRO A 52 -21.61 -27.56 -31.52
C PRO A 52 -21.54 -26.76 -30.21
N LEU A 53 -22.66 -26.20 -29.72
CA LEU A 53 -22.70 -25.52 -28.43
C LEU A 53 -22.47 -26.50 -27.27
N VAL A 54 -23.16 -27.65 -27.29
CA VAL A 54 -22.97 -28.70 -26.28
C VAL A 54 -21.57 -29.28 -26.37
N ALA A 55 -21.05 -29.54 -27.57
CA ALA A 55 -19.67 -30.00 -27.76
C ALA A 55 -18.65 -28.98 -27.24
N TYR A 56 -18.86 -27.68 -27.48
CA TYR A 56 -18.02 -26.61 -26.93
C TYR A 56 -18.07 -26.55 -25.40
N LEU A 57 -19.25 -26.69 -24.79
CA LEU A 57 -19.40 -26.69 -23.33
C LEU A 57 -18.80 -27.94 -22.69
N VAL A 58 -18.97 -29.12 -23.31
CA VAL A 58 -18.34 -30.36 -22.87
C VAL A 58 -16.83 -30.28 -23.02
N TYR A 59 -16.32 -29.72 -24.13
CA TYR A 59 -14.90 -29.50 -24.34
C TYR A 59 -14.32 -28.54 -23.29
N ARG A 60 -14.98 -27.39 -23.05
CA ARG A 60 -14.61 -26.44 -21.97
C ARG A 60 -14.58 -27.11 -20.60
N ARG A 61 -15.58 -27.93 -20.29
CA ARG A 61 -15.65 -28.67 -19.03
C ARG A 61 -14.56 -29.73 -18.94
N TYR A 62 -14.31 -30.46 -20.02
CA TYR A 62 -13.23 -31.44 -20.12
C TYR A 62 -11.87 -30.76 -19.90
N GLU A 63 -11.61 -29.65 -20.58
CA GLU A 63 -10.39 -28.86 -20.44
C GLU A 63 -10.23 -28.36 -18.99
N TYR A 64 -11.30 -27.87 -18.37
CA TYR A 64 -11.27 -27.44 -16.97
C TYR A 64 -10.99 -28.61 -16.00
N THR A 65 -11.54 -29.79 -16.26
CA THR A 65 -11.38 -30.97 -15.40
C THR A 65 -9.99 -31.62 -15.56
N HIS A 66 -9.37 -31.49 -16.74
CA HIS A 66 -8.06 -32.07 -17.07
C HIS A 66 -6.91 -31.07 -16.95
N ARG A 67 -7.18 -29.79 -16.69
CA ARG A 67 -6.16 -28.83 -16.25
C ARG A 67 -5.66 -29.26 -14.89
N GLN A 68 -4.53 -29.97 -14.87
CA GLN A 68 -3.81 -30.16 -13.63
C GLN A 68 -3.36 -28.78 -13.12
N PRO A 69 -3.62 -28.44 -11.84
CA PRO A 69 -3.13 -27.20 -11.28
C PRO A 69 -1.60 -27.20 -11.38
N PHE A 70 -1.06 -26.08 -11.83
CA PHE A 70 0.38 -25.91 -11.90
C PHE A 70 0.98 -26.09 -10.51
N ARG A 71 1.89 -27.05 -10.36
CA ARG A 71 2.50 -27.39 -9.07
C ARG A 71 3.58 -26.38 -8.72
N PHE A 72 3.16 -25.18 -8.33
CA PHE A 72 4.05 -24.06 -8.06
C PHE A 72 5.07 -24.36 -6.95
N LEU A 73 4.71 -25.20 -5.97
CA LEU A 73 5.62 -25.61 -4.89
C LEU A 73 6.70 -26.60 -5.32
N ASP A 74 6.51 -27.31 -6.44
CA ASP A 74 7.50 -28.24 -6.99
C ASP A 74 8.61 -27.50 -7.77
N LEU A 75 8.42 -26.20 -8.04
CA LEU A 75 9.48 -25.37 -8.63
C LEU A 75 10.66 -25.23 -7.66
N PRO A 76 11.89 -25.04 -8.17
CA PRO A 76 13.01 -24.53 -7.38
C PRO A 76 12.67 -23.16 -6.75
N GLN A 77 13.28 -22.85 -5.60
CA GLN A 77 13.05 -21.60 -4.88
C GLN A 77 13.35 -20.38 -5.76
N GLU A 78 14.37 -20.46 -6.60
CA GLU A 78 14.84 -19.39 -7.47
C GLU A 78 13.76 -18.96 -8.47
N LEU A 79 13.04 -19.93 -9.05
CA LEU A 79 11.94 -19.66 -9.98
C LEU A 79 10.72 -19.10 -9.26
N ARG A 80 10.44 -19.56 -8.04
CA ARG A 80 9.38 -18.95 -7.21
C ARG A 80 9.71 -17.50 -6.88
N ASP A 81 10.95 -17.21 -6.51
CA ASP A 81 11.42 -15.85 -6.20
C ASP A 81 11.35 -14.93 -7.42
N MET A 82 11.63 -15.43 -8.63
CA MET A 82 11.41 -14.69 -9.88
C MET A 82 9.93 -14.38 -10.10
N VAL A 83 9.03 -15.34 -9.84
CA VAL A 83 7.60 -15.10 -9.96
C VAL A 83 7.14 -14.08 -8.93
N TYR A 84 7.56 -14.20 -7.67
CA TYR A 84 7.26 -13.22 -6.64
C TYR A 84 7.77 -11.83 -7.02
N ALA A 85 9.00 -11.73 -7.53
CA ALA A 85 9.56 -10.44 -7.98
C ALA A 85 8.72 -9.78 -9.09
N ASN A 86 8.15 -10.56 -10.01
CA ASN A 86 7.25 -10.04 -11.04
C ASN A 86 5.84 -9.71 -10.51
N LEU A 87 5.44 -10.28 -9.37
CA LEU A 87 4.16 -10.00 -8.69
C LEU A 87 4.25 -8.85 -7.68
N ILE A 88 5.46 -8.43 -7.34
CA ILE A 88 5.69 -7.31 -6.43
C ILE A 88 5.50 -6.02 -7.23
N GLU A 89 4.38 -5.34 -6.97
CA GLU A 89 4.18 -3.94 -7.30
C GLU A 89 4.49 -3.11 -6.04
N ASP A 90 5.05 -1.91 -6.20
CA ASP A 90 5.35 -1.05 -5.05
C ASP A 90 4.06 -0.78 -4.26
N PRO A 91 3.97 -1.19 -2.98
CA PRO A 91 2.74 -1.05 -2.22
C PRO A 91 2.47 0.43 -1.95
N VAL A 92 1.59 1.03 -2.74
CA VAL A 92 1.01 2.33 -2.44
C VAL A 92 -0.03 2.11 -1.35
N TYR A 93 0.37 2.26 -0.09
CA TYR A 93 -0.58 2.23 1.03
C TYR A 93 -1.52 3.43 0.88
N PRO A 94 -2.81 3.24 0.58
CA PRO A 94 -3.74 4.35 0.58
C PRO A 94 -3.79 4.92 2.00
N PRO A 95 -3.88 6.25 2.16
CA PRO A 95 -4.09 6.84 3.47
C PRO A 95 -5.29 6.15 4.14
N PRO A 96 -5.23 5.83 5.45
CA PRO A 96 -6.36 5.22 6.12
C PRO A 96 -7.59 6.08 5.86
N ARG A 97 -8.68 5.44 5.42
CA ARG A 97 -9.92 6.14 5.08
C ARG A 97 -10.24 7.10 6.22
N SER A 98 -10.37 8.38 5.92
CA SER A 98 -10.93 9.32 6.88
C SER A 98 -12.24 8.71 7.36
N ARG A 99 -12.39 8.55 8.67
CA ARG A 99 -13.69 8.17 9.22
C ARG A 99 -14.60 9.35 8.89
N GLU A 100 -15.37 9.22 7.81
CA GLU A 100 -16.51 10.08 7.52
C GLU A 100 -17.44 9.98 8.73
N ASN A 101 -17.24 10.88 9.68
CA ASN A 101 -18.18 11.09 10.74
C ASN A 101 -19.47 11.62 10.09
N TYR A 102 -20.42 10.71 9.91
CA TYR A 102 -21.86 11.00 9.95
C TYR A 102 -22.37 12.08 8.97
N ARG A 103 -22.75 11.64 7.77
CA ARG A 103 -24.06 12.04 7.22
C ARG A 103 -25.04 10.89 7.39
N LYS A 104 -25.69 10.86 8.56
CA LYS A 104 -27.00 10.21 8.68
C LYS A 104 -27.99 11.03 7.86
N GLY A 105 -28.39 10.52 6.70
CA GLY A 105 -29.49 11.09 5.93
C GLY A 105 -29.24 11.05 4.43
N LEU A 106 -29.66 9.94 3.82
CA LEU A 106 -30.22 9.75 2.48
C LEU A 106 -29.73 8.41 1.90
N TRP A 107 -30.35 7.31 2.35
CA TRP A 107 -30.29 6.01 1.67
C TRP A 107 -31.50 5.76 0.75
N LEU A 108 -32.31 6.78 0.52
CA LEU A 108 -33.42 6.72 -0.42
C LEU A 108 -33.12 7.71 -1.54
N LEU A 109 -32.38 7.27 -2.54
CA LEU A 109 -32.49 7.67 -3.96
C LEU A 109 -31.38 6.95 -4.73
N SER A 110 -31.67 5.70 -5.09
CA SER A 110 -30.91 4.95 -6.07
C SER A 110 -31.44 5.32 -7.45
N SER A 111 -30.84 6.31 -8.11
CA SER A 111 -30.96 6.49 -9.56
C SER A 111 -29.92 7.46 -10.10
N ARG A 112 -29.03 6.91 -10.95
CA ARG A 112 -28.25 7.59 -11.99
C ARG A 112 -27.62 8.93 -11.59
N ALA A 113 -26.42 8.87 -11.01
CA ALA A 113 -25.46 9.96 -11.07
C ALA A 113 -24.23 9.49 -11.86
N THR A 114 -24.13 9.99 -13.09
CA THR A 114 -22.93 9.99 -13.91
C THR A 114 -22.06 11.14 -13.41
N SER A 115 -21.00 10.86 -12.65
CA SER A 115 -20.03 11.89 -12.26
C SER A 115 -18.69 11.29 -11.85
N ALA A 116 -17.68 11.60 -12.68
CA ALA A 116 -16.23 11.61 -12.47
C ALA A 116 -15.53 10.32 -12.02
N PRO A 117 -14.30 10.06 -12.53
CA PRO A 117 -13.57 8.83 -12.22
C PRO A 117 -13.11 8.89 -10.76
N LEU A 118 -13.83 8.20 -9.89
CA LEU A 118 -13.23 7.62 -8.70
C LEU A 118 -12.02 6.82 -9.19
N TYR A 119 -10.88 6.97 -8.51
CA TYR A 119 -9.75 6.06 -8.62
C TYR A 119 -10.26 4.63 -8.42
N GLN A 120 -10.69 3.99 -9.51
CA GLN A 120 -10.63 2.56 -9.70
C GLN A 120 -9.14 2.26 -9.80
N GLY A 121 -8.47 2.25 -8.64
CA GLY A 121 -7.42 1.28 -8.45
C GLY A 121 -8.08 -0.04 -8.80
N ARG A 122 -7.76 -0.58 -9.97
CA ARG A 122 -8.12 -1.94 -10.35
C ARG A 122 -7.76 -2.77 -9.13
N LEU A 123 -8.75 -3.23 -8.37
CA LEU A 123 -8.55 -4.35 -7.48
C LEU A 123 -8.13 -5.46 -8.42
N HIS A 124 -6.81 -5.64 -8.51
CA HIS A 124 -6.25 -6.54 -9.47
C HIS A 124 -6.72 -7.93 -9.02
N ASP A 125 -7.59 -8.58 -9.80
CA ASP A 125 -8.02 -9.99 -9.62
C ASP A 125 -6.82 -10.98 -9.50
N LYS A 126 -5.60 -10.49 -9.66
CA LYS A 126 -4.33 -11.21 -9.66
C LYS A 126 -3.81 -11.58 -8.26
N ASN A 127 -4.36 -11.04 -7.18
CA ASN A 127 -3.85 -11.27 -5.82
C ASN A 127 -4.54 -12.43 -5.08
N CYS A 128 -5.18 -13.35 -5.80
CA CYS A 128 -5.77 -14.56 -5.21
C CYS A 128 -4.72 -15.57 -4.71
N ILE A 129 -3.45 -15.47 -5.16
CA ILE A 129 -2.35 -16.34 -4.71
C ILE A 129 -2.16 -16.30 -3.18
N PHE A 130 -2.49 -15.18 -2.54
CA PHE A 130 -2.32 -15.00 -1.09
C PHE A 130 -3.26 -15.84 -0.23
N LEU A 131 -4.32 -16.41 -0.81
CA LEU A 131 -5.30 -17.21 -0.10
C LEU A 131 -5.06 -18.72 -0.25
N VAL A 132 -4.12 -19.14 -1.10
CA VAL A 132 -3.97 -20.55 -1.51
C VAL A 132 -3.09 -21.35 -0.54
N SER A 133 -2.05 -20.74 0.06
CA SER A 133 -1.14 -21.44 0.97
C SER A 133 -0.43 -20.50 1.95
N LYS A 134 -0.35 -20.91 3.23
CA LYS A 134 0.42 -20.21 4.27
C LYS A 134 1.91 -20.14 3.96
N GLN A 135 2.45 -21.13 3.25
CA GLN A 135 3.87 -21.15 2.87
C GLN A 135 4.15 -20.08 1.81
N LEU A 136 3.35 -20.04 0.73
CA LEU A 136 3.50 -19.05 -0.34
C LEU A 136 3.35 -17.63 0.20
N TYR A 137 2.39 -17.43 1.11
CA TYR A 137 2.23 -16.14 1.78
C TYR A 137 3.49 -15.72 2.55
N ARG A 138 4.12 -16.63 3.29
CA ARG A 138 5.37 -16.33 4.03
C ARG A 138 6.53 -16.02 3.10
N GLU A 139 6.76 -16.85 2.07
CA GLU A 139 7.83 -16.62 1.08
C GLU A 139 7.64 -15.28 0.36
N TYR A 140 6.41 -14.99 -0.06
CA TYR A 140 6.09 -13.73 -0.71
C TYR A 140 6.27 -12.52 0.21
N MET A 141 5.78 -12.58 1.46
CA MET A 141 5.95 -11.49 2.41
C MET A 141 7.42 -11.24 2.76
N ASP A 142 8.22 -12.30 2.87
CA ASP A 142 9.67 -12.19 3.05
C ASP A 142 10.32 -11.49 1.84
N MET A 143 9.94 -11.87 0.63
CA MET A 143 10.39 -11.23 -0.61
C MET A 143 9.99 -9.75 -0.71
N ILE A 144 8.75 -9.40 -0.36
CA ILE A 144 8.31 -8.00 -0.27
C ILE A 144 9.21 -7.25 0.72
N CYS A 145 9.34 -7.75 1.95
CA CYS A 145 10.09 -7.06 3.01
C CYS A 145 11.56 -6.83 2.64
N LYS A 146 12.14 -7.73 1.83
CA LYS A 146 13.52 -7.64 1.32
C LYS A 146 13.70 -6.72 0.12
N LYS A 147 12.79 -6.75 -0.85
CA LYS A 147 12.97 -6.08 -2.15
C LYS A 147 12.25 -4.74 -2.30
N THR A 148 11.16 -4.52 -1.55
CA THR A 148 10.35 -3.29 -1.70
C THR A 148 10.77 -2.18 -0.75
N THR A 149 10.50 -0.95 -1.16
CA THR A 149 10.57 0.21 -0.27
C THR A 149 9.20 0.45 0.34
N PHE A 150 9.09 0.37 1.67
CA PHE A 150 7.83 0.64 2.35
C PHE A 150 7.65 2.13 2.57
N HIS A 151 6.58 2.69 2.03
CA HIS A 151 6.23 4.10 2.19
C HIS A 151 5.31 4.28 3.41
N LEU A 152 5.89 4.67 4.54
CA LEU A 152 5.15 4.96 5.76
C LEU A 152 4.74 6.44 5.76
N THR A 153 3.45 6.71 5.61
CA THR A 153 2.95 8.10 5.60
C THR A 153 2.32 8.46 6.93
N VAL A 154 2.61 9.67 7.43
CA VAL A 154 1.93 10.33 8.54
C VAL A 154 1.38 11.65 8.01
N SER A 155 0.08 11.88 8.20
CA SER A 155 -0.62 13.05 7.70
C SER A 155 -1.71 13.50 8.69
N PRO A 156 -2.26 14.72 8.56
CA PRO A 156 -3.36 15.15 9.43
C PRO A 156 -4.58 14.22 9.37
N GLN A 157 -4.76 13.49 8.26
CA GLN A 157 -5.89 12.58 8.05
C GLN A 157 -5.76 11.27 8.83
N ASN A 158 -4.53 10.83 9.10
CA ASN A 158 -4.25 9.57 9.81
C ASN A 158 -3.79 9.78 11.25
N TYR A 159 -3.40 11.00 11.61
CA TYR A 159 -2.99 11.34 12.95
C TYR A 159 -4.20 11.75 13.81
N GLN A 160 -4.42 11.01 14.90
CA GLN A 160 -5.35 11.40 15.94
C GLN A 160 -4.56 11.88 17.17
N PRO A 161 -4.66 13.17 17.54
CA PRO A 161 -4.08 13.64 18.79
C PRO A 161 -4.77 12.93 19.97
N SER A 162 -4.00 12.44 20.93
CA SER A 162 -4.46 11.61 22.07
C SER A 162 -5.30 12.37 23.11
N SER A 163 -5.96 13.46 22.74
CA SER A 163 -6.60 14.42 23.65
C SER A 163 -8.02 14.08 24.07
N THR A 164 -8.59 12.93 23.68
CA THR A 164 -9.92 12.51 24.15
C THR A 164 -9.82 11.29 25.07
N PRO A 165 -10.35 11.38 26.32
CA PRO A 165 -10.48 10.23 27.21
C PRO A 165 -11.58 9.29 26.69
N SER A 166 -11.27 8.52 25.65
CA SER A 166 -12.18 7.50 25.12
C SER A 166 -12.08 6.23 25.98
N THR A 167 -13.22 5.60 26.24
CA THR A 167 -13.38 4.40 27.09
C THR A 167 -12.73 3.12 26.51
N SER A 168 -12.20 3.18 25.29
CA SER A 168 -11.40 2.12 24.67
C SER A 168 -9.90 2.40 24.86
N PRO A 169 -9.06 1.37 25.06
CA PRO A 169 -7.62 1.56 25.17
C PRO A 169 -7.11 2.36 23.95
N PRO A 170 -6.36 3.46 24.17
CA PRO A 170 -5.90 4.31 23.08
C PRO A 170 -5.10 3.46 22.11
N ASN A 171 -5.51 3.45 20.84
CA ASN A 171 -4.74 2.77 19.81
C ASN A 171 -3.47 3.59 19.57
N ASP A 172 -2.39 3.23 20.27
CA ASP A 172 -1.09 3.89 20.15
C ASP A 172 -0.38 3.60 18.81
N HIS A 173 -1.08 2.93 17.89
CA HIS A 173 -0.55 2.63 16.56
C HIS A 173 -0.80 3.75 15.53
N ILE A 174 0.25 4.41 15.03
CA ILE A 174 0.23 5.29 13.85
C ILE A 174 -0.05 4.47 12.58
N TRP A 175 0.68 3.37 12.38
CA TRP A 175 0.50 2.49 11.23
C TRP A 175 -0.16 1.18 11.63
N ASN A 176 -1.12 0.73 10.81
CA ASN A 176 -1.76 -0.58 10.94
C ASN A 176 -0.91 -1.68 10.30
N ILE A 177 0.36 -1.78 10.67
CA ILE A 177 1.29 -2.79 10.17
C ILE A 177 1.64 -3.73 11.32
N GLY A 178 1.59 -5.04 11.07
CA GLY A 178 1.98 -6.05 12.05
C GLY A 178 3.43 -5.86 12.50
N LYS A 179 3.71 -6.08 13.79
CA LYS A 179 5.06 -5.96 14.35
C LYS A 179 6.08 -6.84 13.62
N ASP A 180 5.67 -8.05 13.24
CA ASP A 180 6.53 -9.00 12.53
C ASP A 180 6.90 -8.48 11.13
N THR A 181 5.96 -7.84 10.43
CA THR A 181 6.23 -7.23 9.13
C THR A 181 7.19 -6.05 9.28
N LEU A 182 6.94 -5.15 10.24
CA LEU A 182 7.82 -4.00 10.54
C LEU A 182 9.25 -4.45 10.87
N GLN A 183 9.41 -5.55 11.62
CA GLN A 183 10.74 -6.09 11.99
C GLN A 183 11.54 -6.62 10.80
N ASN A 184 10.87 -7.05 9.73
CA ASN A 184 11.51 -7.65 8.56
C ASN A 184 11.82 -6.65 7.44
N LEU A 185 11.36 -5.41 7.55
CA LEU A 185 11.60 -4.38 6.54
C LEU A 185 13.10 -4.11 6.34
N LYS A 186 13.53 -4.02 5.08
CA LYS A 186 14.89 -3.63 4.71
C LYS A 186 15.01 -2.16 4.31
N THR A 187 14.06 -1.67 3.52
CA THR A 187 14.05 -0.28 3.03
C THR A 187 12.74 0.39 3.39
N CYS A 188 12.82 1.59 3.96
CA CYS A 188 11.67 2.35 4.41
C CYS A 188 11.81 3.82 4.04
N SER A 189 10.74 4.41 3.51
CA SER A 189 10.62 5.83 3.24
C SER A 189 9.48 6.38 4.10
N LEU A 190 9.84 7.21 5.08
CA LEU A 190 8.90 7.87 5.96
C LEU A 190 8.49 9.22 5.34
N LYS A 191 7.21 9.41 5.06
CA LYS A 191 6.65 10.67 4.58
C LYS A 191 5.86 11.34 5.70
N LEU A 192 6.36 12.46 6.18
CA LEU A 192 5.77 13.21 7.29
C LEU A 192 5.11 14.48 6.74
N ILE A 193 3.80 14.43 6.55
CA ILE A 193 2.98 15.57 6.14
C ILE A 193 2.41 16.21 7.40
N THR A 194 2.89 17.40 7.75
CA THR A 194 2.63 18.01 9.06
C THR A 194 2.04 19.40 8.96
N THR A 195 1.17 19.71 9.91
CA THR A 195 0.62 21.05 10.17
C THR A 195 1.08 21.52 11.54
N SER A 196 0.94 22.81 11.84
CA SER A 196 1.23 23.38 13.16
C SER A 196 0.49 22.65 14.30
N ALA A 197 -0.78 22.28 14.09
CA ALA A 197 -1.61 21.58 15.06
C ALA A 197 -1.07 20.19 15.45
N MET A 198 -0.30 19.54 14.56
CA MET A 198 0.33 18.24 14.81
C MET A 198 1.59 18.33 15.69
N LEU A 199 2.09 19.54 15.96
CA LEU A 199 3.20 19.75 16.89
C LEU A 199 2.80 19.55 18.36
N GLY A 200 1.50 19.69 18.66
CA GLY A 200 0.97 19.59 20.03
C GLY A 200 1.24 20.83 20.89
N VAL A 201 1.64 21.94 20.25
CA VAL A 201 1.86 23.25 20.89
C VAL A 201 1.06 24.33 20.18
N THR A 202 0.72 25.41 20.90
CA THR A 202 0.03 26.57 20.32
C THR A 202 0.95 27.43 19.46
N ASP A 203 2.20 27.60 19.89
CA ASP A 203 3.24 28.37 19.17
C ASP A 203 4.47 27.48 18.92
N PRO A 204 4.77 27.14 17.66
CA PRO A 204 5.94 26.33 17.30
C PRO A 204 7.27 26.94 17.78
N ARG A 205 7.39 28.26 17.91
CA ARG A 205 8.65 28.94 18.24
C ARG A 205 9.14 28.64 19.66
N ASN A 206 8.20 28.35 20.56
CA ASN A 206 8.47 28.06 21.96
C ASN A 206 8.62 26.56 22.22
N MET A 207 8.54 25.74 21.18
CA MET A 207 8.63 24.30 21.28
C MET A 207 10.09 23.84 21.39
N THR A 208 10.35 22.92 22.32
CA THR A 208 11.59 22.16 22.30
C THR A 208 11.39 20.91 21.44
N SER A 209 12.29 20.66 20.49
CA SER A 209 12.14 19.55 19.53
C SER A 209 12.05 18.18 20.21
N SER A 210 12.71 17.97 21.35
CA SER A 210 12.60 16.74 22.15
C SER A 210 11.18 16.43 22.62
N ASP A 211 10.35 17.47 22.77
CA ASP A 211 9.04 17.34 23.38
C ASP A 211 7.97 16.94 22.36
N TRP A 212 8.30 16.95 21.06
CA TRP A 212 7.36 16.67 19.98
C TRP A 212 6.67 15.31 20.17
N PRO A 213 5.37 15.27 20.54
CA PRO A 213 4.71 14.01 20.87
C PRO A 213 4.63 13.06 19.67
N LEU A 214 4.41 13.60 18.47
CA LEU A 214 4.33 12.80 17.25
C LEU A 214 5.68 12.17 16.90
N ALA A 215 6.79 12.91 16.96
CA ALA A 215 8.11 12.36 16.68
C ALA A 215 8.45 11.24 17.67
N ARG A 216 8.17 11.43 18.97
CA ARG A 216 8.32 10.37 19.98
C ARG A 216 7.49 9.13 19.64
N LYS A 217 6.22 9.31 19.26
CA LYS A 217 5.36 8.18 18.86
C LYS A 217 5.92 7.44 17.64
N ILE A 218 6.43 8.16 16.64
CA ILE A 218 7.09 7.57 15.47
C ILE A 218 8.34 6.78 15.89
N HIS A 219 9.20 7.36 16.74
CA HIS A 219 10.40 6.68 17.24
C HIS A 219 10.06 5.40 17.99
N GLU A 220 9.01 5.42 18.82
CA GLU A 220 8.55 4.26 19.57
C GLU A 220 8.07 3.11 18.68
N GLN A 221 7.56 3.40 17.48
CA GLN A 221 7.20 2.35 16.53
C GLN A 221 8.41 1.79 15.79
N LEU A 222 9.27 2.70 15.32
CA LEU A 222 10.48 2.36 14.59
C LEU A 222 11.53 1.68 15.49
N LYS A 223 11.47 1.80 16.83
CA LYS A 223 12.43 1.12 17.72
C LYS A 223 12.45 -0.40 17.54
N SER A 224 11.36 -0.97 17.06
CA SER A 224 11.24 -2.42 16.84
C SER A 224 11.88 -2.89 15.52
N THR A 225 12.15 -1.98 14.59
CA THR A 225 12.59 -2.32 13.23
C THR A 225 14.11 -2.40 13.13
N LYS A 226 14.68 -3.55 13.51
CA LYS A 226 16.14 -3.78 13.50
C LYS A 226 16.73 -4.07 12.12
N SER A 227 15.90 -4.51 11.17
CA SER A 227 16.36 -4.99 9.87
C SER A 227 16.53 -3.89 8.82
N ILE A 228 16.05 -2.67 9.09
CA ILE A 228 16.04 -1.58 8.11
C ILE A 228 17.46 -1.06 7.93
N THR A 229 17.98 -1.19 6.71
CA THR A 229 19.31 -0.71 6.32
C THR A 229 19.26 0.69 5.71
N ASN A 230 18.12 1.07 5.13
CA ASN A 230 17.92 2.37 4.53
C ASN A 230 16.57 2.96 4.98
N LEU A 231 16.62 3.99 5.82
CA LEU A 231 15.48 4.78 6.24
C LEU A 231 15.62 6.21 5.72
N THR A 232 14.69 6.67 4.90
CA THR A 232 14.63 8.06 4.43
C THR A 232 13.44 8.79 5.04
N LEU A 233 13.55 10.11 5.22
CA LEU A 233 12.48 10.98 5.71
C LEU A 233 12.20 12.08 4.68
N GLU A 234 10.95 12.20 4.26
CA GLU A 234 10.43 13.35 3.53
C GLU A 234 9.54 14.17 4.48
N ALA A 235 10.04 15.31 4.93
CA ALA A 235 9.32 16.22 5.81
C ALA A 235 8.56 17.27 4.98
N LYS A 236 7.27 17.02 4.76
CA LYS A 236 6.37 17.93 4.07
C LYS A 236 5.63 18.82 5.08
N ALA A 237 5.80 20.12 4.99
CA ALA A 237 5.06 21.08 5.79
C ALA A 237 3.87 21.64 4.98
N LEU A 238 2.67 21.52 5.54
CA LEU A 238 1.48 22.17 5.00
C LEU A 238 1.45 23.61 5.51
N GLY A 239 1.26 24.56 4.60
CA GLY A 239 1.19 25.97 4.94
C GLY A 239 0.03 26.24 5.91
N ASP A 240 0.32 26.99 6.96
CA ASP A 240 -0.67 27.49 7.92
C ASP A 240 -0.65 29.02 7.84
N PRO A 241 -1.81 29.71 7.73
CA PRO A 241 -1.85 31.16 7.70
C PRO A 241 -1.19 31.82 8.93
N LEU A 242 -1.11 31.13 10.07
CA LEU A 242 -0.58 31.67 11.31
C LEU A 242 0.93 31.51 11.46
N TRP A 243 1.54 30.54 10.76
CA TRP A 243 2.91 30.11 11.06
C TRP A 243 3.74 29.83 9.81
N ASN A 244 5.02 30.17 9.89
CA ASN A 244 5.97 29.84 8.84
C ASN A 244 6.30 28.32 8.89
N PRO A 245 6.13 27.58 7.78
CA PRO A 245 6.40 26.14 7.71
C PRO A 245 7.86 25.75 8.04
N LEU A 246 8.81 26.70 7.98
CA LEU A 246 10.21 26.48 8.36
C LEU A 246 10.37 25.97 9.79
N TRP A 247 9.50 26.37 10.72
CA TRP A 247 9.53 25.87 12.10
C TRP A 247 9.24 24.37 12.16
N ILE A 248 8.30 23.89 11.35
CA ILE A 248 7.95 22.47 11.27
C ILE A 248 9.16 21.67 10.77
N TRP A 249 9.82 22.15 9.72
CA TRP A 249 11.04 21.51 9.22
C TRP A 249 12.18 21.52 10.21
N TYR A 250 12.41 22.63 10.90
CA TYR A 250 13.43 22.72 11.93
C TYR A 250 13.19 21.70 13.05
N HIS A 251 11.95 21.57 13.54
CA HIS A 251 11.62 20.58 14.54
C HIS A 251 11.72 19.14 14.02
N ALA A 252 11.38 18.89 12.75
CA ALA A 252 11.61 17.58 12.11
C ALA A 252 13.08 17.25 12.03
N TYR A 253 13.89 18.17 11.56
CA TYR A 253 15.34 18.08 11.55
C TYR A 253 15.90 17.71 12.94
N GLN A 254 15.60 18.52 13.96
CA GLN A 254 16.13 18.31 15.32
C GLN A 254 15.63 17.00 15.95
N SER A 255 14.36 16.63 15.69
CA SER A 255 13.77 15.45 16.32
C SER A 255 14.26 14.15 15.69
N PHE A 256 14.44 14.12 14.36
CA PHE A 256 14.75 12.89 13.64
C PHE A 256 16.24 12.65 13.41
N ILE A 257 17.11 13.66 13.53
CA ILE A 257 18.57 13.46 13.41
C ILE A 257 19.13 12.40 14.39
N PRO A 258 18.71 12.38 15.67
CA PRO A 258 19.22 11.41 16.63
C PRO A 258 18.73 9.98 16.41
N ILE A 259 17.74 9.74 15.55
CA ILE A 259 17.10 8.43 15.41
C ILE A 259 18.10 7.35 15.02
N GLY A 260 18.02 6.20 15.70
CA GLY A 260 18.94 5.07 15.53
C GLY A 260 20.37 5.29 16.02
N THR A 261 20.67 6.44 16.63
CA THR A 261 21.99 6.74 17.19
C THR A 261 22.01 6.66 18.73
N PRO A 262 23.19 6.65 19.37
CA PRO A 262 23.31 6.72 20.83
C PRO A 262 22.68 7.97 21.47
N LEU A 263 22.46 9.03 20.66
CA LEU A 263 21.81 10.26 21.10
C LEU A 263 20.27 10.14 21.16
N SER A 264 19.69 9.07 20.60
CA SER A 264 18.24 8.84 20.67
C SER A 264 17.79 8.53 22.11
N HIS A 265 16.64 9.06 22.50
CA HIS A 265 16.01 8.77 23.79
C HIS A 265 15.38 7.37 23.87
N THR A 266 15.18 6.69 22.73
CA THR A 266 14.52 5.38 22.67
C THR A 266 15.51 4.23 22.81
N ARG A 267 15.22 3.26 23.70
CA ARG A 267 15.94 1.98 23.80
C ARG A 267 14.97 0.81 23.59
N PRO A 268 15.32 -0.22 22.78
CA PRO A 268 16.54 -0.32 21.96
C PRO A 268 16.62 0.75 20.86
N PHE A 269 17.81 1.00 20.33
CA PHE A 269 17.98 1.92 19.21
C PHE A 269 17.23 1.37 17.99
N GLY A 270 16.39 2.21 17.39
CA GLY A 270 15.74 1.91 16.11
C GLY A 270 16.71 2.00 14.93
N PRO A 271 16.18 2.02 13.70
CA PRO A 271 17.00 2.16 12.49
C PRO A 271 17.58 3.57 12.38
N THR A 272 18.75 3.66 11.78
CA THR A 272 19.42 4.94 11.52
C THR A 272 18.82 5.60 10.29
N LEU A 273 18.42 6.86 10.42
CA LEU A 273 17.99 7.67 9.28
C LEU A 273 19.19 8.01 8.39
N SER A 274 19.07 7.73 7.09
CA SER A 274 20.12 7.94 6.09
C SER A 274 19.99 9.29 5.37
N ARG A 275 18.76 9.74 5.11
CA ARG A 275 18.47 10.95 4.33
C ARG A 275 17.22 11.66 4.82
N MET A 276 17.24 12.99 4.78
CA MET A 276 16.11 13.85 5.08
C MET A 276 15.94 14.90 3.99
N THR A 277 14.73 15.01 3.43
CA THR A 277 14.33 16.03 2.47
C THR A 277 13.20 16.88 3.05
N PHE A 278 13.12 18.12 2.61
CA PHE A 278 12.10 19.09 3.03
C PHE A 278 11.30 19.51 1.80
N THR A 279 9.98 19.63 1.96
CA THR A 279 9.07 20.03 0.87
C THR A 279 7.89 20.84 1.42
N LEU A 280 7.39 21.81 0.65
CA LEU A 280 6.13 22.52 0.93
C LEU A 280 5.00 21.94 0.10
N ASP A 281 3.76 22.30 0.45
CA ASP A 281 2.57 21.86 -0.28
C ASP A 281 2.39 22.53 -1.63
N THR A 282 2.72 23.82 -1.73
CA THR A 282 2.46 24.65 -2.90
C THR A 282 3.70 24.92 -3.74
N TRP A 283 4.89 24.56 -3.27
CA TRP A 283 6.15 24.81 -3.96
C TRP A 283 7.28 23.91 -3.43
N SER A 284 8.30 23.66 -4.24
CA SER A 284 9.55 23.02 -3.78
C SER A 284 10.70 23.45 -4.70
N PRO A 285 11.30 24.62 -4.51
CA PRO A 285 12.41 25.06 -5.34
C PRO A 285 13.73 24.60 -4.71
N GLY A 286 14.31 23.52 -5.22
CA GLY A 286 15.76 23.29 -5.09
C GLY A 286 16.32 23.27 -3.66
N GLU A 287 15.51 22.95 -2.65
CA GLU A 287 15.92 22.93 -1.26
C GLU A 287 17.02 21.88 -1.04
N ASN A 288 18.06 22.27 -0.30
CA ASN A 288 19.13 21.35 0.04
C ASN A 288 18.60 20.24 0.95
N TYR A 289 19.19 19.06 0.83
CA TYR A 289 18.81 17.91 1.65
C TYR A 289 19.96 17.49 2.56
N LEU A 290 19.61 16.77 3.62
CA LEU A 290 20.56 16.17 4.54
C LEU A 290 20.74 14.71 4.22
N GLN A 291 21.98 14.24 4.20
CA GLN A 291 22.30 12.83 4.05
C GLN A 291 23.50 12.48 4.92
N ARG A 292 23.51 11.26 5.47
CA ARG A 292 24.68 10.70 6.13
C ARG A 292 25.73 10.33 5.11
N ASP A 293 26.93 10.84 5.29
CA ASP A 293 28.06 10.55 4.42
C ASP A 293 28.88 9.38 4.98
N ASP A 294 28.87 8.26 4.26
CA ASP A 294 29.65 7.07 4.59
C ASP A 294 31.16 7.37 4.65
N ARG A 295 31.65 8.29 3.80
CA ARG A 295 33.06 8.69 3.76
C ARG A 295 33.49 9.42 5.03
N ARG A 296 32.54 10.04 5.74
CA ARG A 296 32.77 10.79 6.99
C ARG A 296 32.24 10.08 8.21
N HIS A 297 32.18 8.74 8.18
CA HIS A 297 31.71 7.89 9.27
C HIS A 297 30.23 8.14 9.64
N GLY A 298 29.37 8.35 8.64
CA GLY A 298 27.94 8.54 8.83
C GLY A 298 27.54 9.88 9.43
N ARG A 299 28.43 10.89 9.37
CA ARG A 299 28.11 12.27 9.77
C ARG A 299 27.10 12.88 8.81
N TRP A 300 26.23 13.74 9.34
CA TRP A 300 25.26 14.48 8.55
C TRP A 300 25.95 15.56 7.73
N MET A 301 25.61 15.60 6.45
CA MET A 301 26.13 16.55 5.46
C MET A 301 24.96 17.14 4.67
N TRP A 302 25.09 18.41 4.33
CA TRP A 302 24.16 19.14 3.48
C TRP A 302 24.57 18.99 2.02
N TYR A 303 23.61 18.66 1.17
CA TYR A 303 23.80 18.49 -0.26
C TYR A 303 22.78 19.30 -1.05
N CYS A 304 23.19 19.84 -2.20
CA CYS A 304 22.23 20.37 -3.16
C CYS A 304 21.52 19.25 -3.90
N MET A 305 20.46 19.58 -4.64
CA MET A 305 19.66 18.60 -5.38
C MET A 305 20.44 17.81 -6.46
N LEU A 306 21.58 18.34 -6.94
CA LEU A 306 22.48 17.63 -7.86
C LEU A 306 23.52 16.73 -7.14
N GLY A 307 23.47 16.65 -5.81
CA GLY A 307 24.36 15.79 -5.01
C GLY A 307 25.73 16.40 -4.69
N HIS A 308 25.93 17.70 -4.92
CA HIS A 308 27.14 18.39 -4.49
C HIS A 308 27.12 18.65 -2.98
N GLU A 309 28.23 18.37 -2.30
CA GLU A 309 28.42 18.69 -0.88
C GLU A 309 28.47 20.21 -0.69
N LEU A 310 27.71 20.71 0.28
CA LEU A 310 27.66 22.12 0.65
C LEU A 310 28.34 22.39 1.98
N ALA A 311 28.03 21.58 2.99
CA ALA A 311 28.52 21.82 4.35
C ALA A 311 28.35 20.61 5.28
N CYS A 312 29.16 20.57 6.34
CA CYS A 312 28.89 19.73 7.49
C CYS A 312 27.68 20.25 8.27
N ASP A 313 26.88 19.33 8.77
CA ASP A 313 25.82 19.65 9.71
C ASP A 313 26.39 20.12 11.07
N LEU A 314 25.73 21.11 11.68
CA LEU A 314 26.14 21.67 12.97
C LEU A 314 25.56 20.88 14.16
N GLY A 315 24.74 19.86 13.90
CA GLY A 315 24.17 18.98 14.90
C GLY A 315 23.09 19.65 15.75
N PRO A 316 22.95 19.25 17.02
CA PRO A 316 21.85 19.72 17.89
C PRO A 316 21.97 21.19 18.28
N GLN A 317 23.16 21.78 18.17
CA GLN A 317 23.40 23.19 18.50
C GLN A 317 22.95 24.16 17.40
N MET A 318 22.51 23.64 16.24
CA MET A 318 22.09 24.49 15.13
C MET A 318 20.82 25.27 15.47
N THR A 319 20.90 26.59 15.33
CA THR A 319 19.76 27.49 15.45
C THR A 319 18.85 27.41 14.22
N VAL A 320 17.62 27.89 14.34
CA VAL A 320 16.68 27.95 13.20
C VAL A 320 17.24 28.80 12.05
N ARG A 321 17.94 29.89 12.37
CA ARG A 321 18.56 30.76 11.36
C ARG A 321 19.64 30.01 10.57
N GLU A 322 20.51 29.28 11.25
CA GLU A 322 21.55 28.48 10.60
C GLU A 322 20.97 27.34 9.78
N PHE A 323 19.95 26.65 10.31
CA PHE A 323 19.19 25.64 9.56
C PHE A 323 18.66 26.23 8.24
N CYS A 324 17.97 27.37 8.29
CA CYS A 324 17.45 28.02 7.09
C CYS A 324 18.58 28.45 6.15
N GLY A 325 19.68 28.97 6.71
CA GLY A 325 20.87 29.35 5.93
C GLY A 325 21.46 28.16 5.17
N ARG A 326 21.52 26.97 5.77
CA ARG A 326 21.97 25.73 5.10
C ARG A 326 20.95 25.21 4.08
N LEU A 327 19.67 25.25 4.43
CA LEU A 327 18.59 24.78 3.57
C LEU A 327 18.55 25.51 2.23
N TYR A 328 18.82 26.81 2.24
CA TYR A 328 18.82 27.67 1.05
C TYR A 328 20.23 28.08 0.59
N GLN A 329 21.28 27.44 1.10
CA GLN A 329 22.64 27.75 0.69
C GLN A 329 22.83 27.45 -0.80
N GLU A 330 23.27 28.44 -1.57
CA GLU A 330 23.58 28.25 -2.98
C GLU A 330 24.75 27.27 -3.17
N CYS A 331 24.60 26.38 -4.15
CA CYS A 331 25.69 25.48 -4.52
C CYS A 331 26.66 26.19 -5.46
N VAL A 332 27.88 26.47 -4.98
CA VAL A 332 28.95 27.10 -5.78
C VAL A 332 29.19 26.36 -7.09
N ARG A 333 29.20 25.02 -7.06
CA ARG A 333 29.41 24.18 -8.27
C ARG A 333 28.28 24.31 -9.28
N CYS A 334 27.03 24.37 -8.83
CA CYS A 334 25.89 24.53 -9.73
C CYS A 334 25.86 25.93 -10.35
N ARG A 335 26.23 26.95 -9.57
CA ARG A 335 26.29 28.33 -10.02
C ARG A 335 27.29 28.51 -11.16
N THR A 336 28.50 27.96 -11.01
CA THR A 336 29.53 28.06 -12.05
C THR A 336 29.12 27.36 -13.36
N SER A 337 28.37 26.28 -13.30
CA SER A 337 27.94 25.55 -14.51
C SER A 337 26.79 26.21 -15.27
N GLY A 338 26.00 27.06 -14.61
CA GLY A 338 24.83 27.71 -15.22
C GLY A 338 25.11 29.05 -15.89
N GLU A 339 26.24 29.70 -15.55
CA GLU A 339 26.62 31.00 -16.15
C GLU A 339 27.23 30.83 -17.57
N ASP A 340 27.76 29.64 -17.88
CA ASP A 340 28.40 29.35 -19.18
C ASP A 340 27.41 28.90 -20.28
N GLU A 341 26.17 28.54 -19.94
CA GLU A 341 25.20 27.96 -20.88
C GLU A 341 24.31 29.00 -21.61
N TRP A 342 24.43 30.30 -21.27
CA TRP A 342 23.65 31.39 -21.86
C TRP A 342 24.46 32.37 -22.71
N GLN A 343 25.72 32.03 -23.04
CA GLN A 343 26.61 32.89 -23.84
C GLN A 343 26.88 32.39 -25.27
N ASP A 344 26.23 31.31 -25.72
CA ASP A 344 26.33 30.82 -27.11
C ASP A 344 25.06 31.06 -27.94
#